data_AF-A0A2N1VVB4-F1
#
_entry.id   AF-A0A2N1VVB4-F1
#
_cell.length_a   1.000
_cell.length_b   1.000
_cell.length_c   1.000
_cell.angle_alpha   90.00
_cell.angle_beta   90.00
_cell.angle_gamma   90.00
#
_symmetry.space_group_name_H-M   'P 1'
#
loop_
_entity.id
_entity.type
_entity.pdbx_description
1 polymer ?
#
loop_
_entity_poly.entity_id
_entity_poly.type
_entity_poly.pdbx_seq_one_letter_code
_entity_poly.pdbx_strand_id
1 'polypeptide(L)'
;MNKLLFLLFFTTLSLSAQGFDRNILIEVFTNSHCSLCPAAHNTIDSYLASSANAEKVTFIYYHMTFPYSDDPINQANTGDASGRNNYYGPFSSTPITFFDGTTQSGSYSQWATNINSRLDVKAPVNILLSGSREGSTVTIKADLEFSSGFNLGSAVIHFIVVEDVTYAGRNGINNHKNVMRKMITSPTGESITTVGFQTANKSISLPESWNKNNLSFLVFIQNSVTKEVYQSEIIDYNSLVVTGITNESLSPNRFDLFQNYPNPFNPSTTIEYNVPSSELVSLSIYDVLGVEIVTLVNEKQAAGKYKVLFNSLSVSGGKGLPSGIYFYKLNIGDLSITKKMSIVK
;
A
#
# COMPACT_ATOMS: atom_id res chain seq x y z
N MET A 1 23.11 -54.13 -30.78
CA MET A 1 21.74 -53.60 -30.66
C MET A 1 21.44 -53.40 -29.18
N ASN A 2 21.97 -52.33 -28.57
CA ASN A 2 21.81 -52.07 -27.13
C ASN A 2 20.66 -51.07 -26.94
N LYS A 3 19.52 -51.56 -26.44
CA LYS A 3 18.41 -50.69 -26.01
C LYS A 3 18.75 -50.12 -24.63
N LEU A 4 19.11 -48.84 -24.59
CA LEU A 4 19.27 -48.07 -23.37
C LEU A 4 17.87 -47.78 -22.81
N LEU A 5 17.53 -48.37 -21.67
CA LEU A 5 16.25 -48.17 -20.98
C LEU A 5 16.34 -46.86 -20.17
N PHE A 6 15.67 -45.81 -20.63
CA PHE A 6 15.52 -44.56 -19.87
C PHE A 6 14.46 -44.74 -18.79
N LEU A 7 14.89 -44.91 -17.53
CA LEU A 7 14.00 -44.83 -16.37
C LEU A 7 13.66 -43.36 -16.14
N LEU A 8 12.42 -42.95 -16.45
CA LEU A 8 11.88 -41.66 -16.02
C LEU A 8 11.58 -41.71 -14.53
N PHE A 9 12.42 -41.07 -13.73
CA PHE A 9 12.08 -40.71 -12.35
C PHE A 9 11.00 -39.62 -12.40
N PHE A 10 9.74 -39.97 -12.15
CA PHE A 10 8.74 -39.01 -11.73
C PHE A 10 9.04 -38.64 -10.28
N THR A 11 9.85 -37.59 -10.08
CA THR A 11 9.82 -36.88 -8.80
C THR A 11 8.46 -36.21 -8.71
N THR A 12 7.59 -36.74 -7.85
CA THR A 12 6.42 -36.00 -7.39
C THR A 12 6.94 -34.75 -6.70
N LEU A 13 6.95 -33.62 -7.42
CA LEU A 13 7.12 -32.32 -6.81
C LEU A 13 5.90 -32.17 -5.90
N SER A 14 6.08 -32.36 -4.60
CA SER A 14 5.09 -31.96 -3.62
C SER A 14 4.95 -30.45 -3.77
N LEU A 15 3.86 -30.01 -4.40
CA LEU A 15 3.46 -28.61 -4.41
C LEU A 15 3.12 -28.28 -2.94
N SER A 16 4.09 -27.82 -2.17
CA SER A 16 3.80 -27.26 -0.85
C SER A 16 2.84 -26.09 -1.08
N ALA A 17 1.76 -26.04 -0.31
CA ALA A 17 0.84 -24.90 -0.31
C ALA A 17 1.66 -23.65 0.05
N GLN A 18 2.08 -22.89 -0.96
CA GLN A 18 3.04 -21.82 -0.78
C GLN A 18 2.26 -20.57 -0.34
N GLY A 19 2.36 -20.24 0.95
CA GLY A 19 1.86 -18.96 1.47
C GLY A 19 2.68 -17.78 0.96
N PHE A 20 2.16 -16.58 1.16
CA PHE A 20 2.74 -15.32 0.70
C PHE A 20 3.71 -14.73 1.72
N ASP A 21 4.53 -13.79 1.28
CA ASP A 21 5.32 -12.97 2.20
C ASP A 21 4.38 -12.13 3.05
N ARG A 22 4.68 -12.07 4.35
CA ARG A 22 3.84 -11.39 5.33
C ARG A 22 4.29 -9.94 5.49
N ASN A 23 3.32 -9.05 5.54
CA ASN A 23 3.46 -7.74 6.16
C ASN A 23 2.80 -7.79 7.54
N ILE A 24 3.47 -7.18 8.52
CA ILE A 24 3.08 -7.22 9.92
C ILE A 24 2.20 -6.01 10.21
N LEU A 25 1.12 -6.24 10.96
CA LEU A 25 0.35 -5.17 11.56
C LEU A 25 0.75 -4.98 13.02
N ILE A 26 1.11 -3.75 13.37
CA ILE A 26 1.30 -3.31 14.76
C ILE A 26 0.15 -2.40 15.17
N GLU A 27 -0.64 -2.84 16.14
CA GLU A 27 -1.71 -2.02 16.72
C GLU A 27 -1.28 -1.52 18.09
N VAL A 28 -1.28 -0.19 18.29
CA VAL A 28 -0.90 0.44 19.56
C VAL A 28 -2.05 1.24 20.11
N PHE A 29 -2.48 0.90 21.33
CA PHE A 29 -3.41 1.69 22.12
C PHE A 29 -2.60 2.71 22.92
N THR A 30 -2.83 3.99 22.67
CA THR A 30 -2.03 5.12 23.16
C THR A 30 -2.91 6.25 23.68
N ASN A 31 -2.31 7.30 24.24
CA ASN A 31 -3.00 8.50 24.66
C ASN A 31 -2.01 9.68 24.66
N SER A 32 -2.43 10.86 24.20
CA SER A 32 -1.55 12.04 24.05
C SER A 32 -1.06 12.63 25.38
N HIS A 33 -1.67 12.24 26.50
CA HIS A 33 -1.28 12.64 27.85
C HIS A 33 -0.56 11.52 28.62
N CYS A 34 -0.53 10.29 28.08
CA CYS A 34 0.12 9.15 28.72
C CYS A 34 1.64 9.26 28.66
N SER A 35 2.28 9.38 29.82
CA SER A 35 3.75 9.55 29.97
C SER A 35 4.57 8.31 29.60
N LEU A 36 3.97 7.11 29.63
CA LEU A 36 4.63 5.85 29.26
C LEU A 36 4.54 5.56 27.75
N CYS A 37 3.61 6.19 27.05
CA CYS A 37 3.33 5.96 25.64
C CYS A 37 4.47 6.33 24.68
N PRO A 38 5.28 7.39 24.91
CA PRO A 38 6.44 7.69 24.10
C PRO A 38 7.42 6.53 23.95
N ALA A 39 7.56 5.65 24.95
CA ALA A 39 8.48 4.52 24.86
C ALA A 39 8.05 3.53 23.75
N ALA A 40 6.76 3.24 23.63
CA ALA A 40 6.23 2.39 22.56
C ALA A 40 6.41 3.05 21.17
N HIS A 41 6.13 4.35 21.07
CA HIS A 41 6.29 5.11 19.82
C HIS A 41 7.75 5.11 19.37
N ASN A 42 8.66 5.51 20.25
CA ASN A 42 10.08 5.58 19.94
C ASN A 42 10.67 4.22 19.57
N THR A 43 10.17 3.13 20.18
CA THR A 43 10.63 1.77 19.85
C THR A 43 10.23 1.37 18.43
N ILE A 44 8.99 1.68 18.02
CA ILE A 44 8.53 1.42 16.65
C ILE A 44 9.28 2.31 15.66
N ASP A 45 9.40 3.62 15.93
CA ASP A 45 10.15 4.54 15.07
C ASP A 45 11.63 4.11 14.91
N SER A 46 12.27 3.66 16.00
CA SER A 46 13.64 3.16 15.96
C SER A 46 13.77 1.89 15.11
N TYR A 47 12.80 0.97 15.21
CA TYR A 47 12.77 -0.21 14.36
C TYR A 47 12.62 0.17 12.88
N LEU A 48 11.66 1.04 12.56
CA LEU A 48 11.40 1.48 11.19
C LEU A 48 12.59 2.25 10.58
N ALA A 49 13.34 2.99 11.40
CA ALA A 49 14.51 3.74 10.94
C ALA A 49 15.75 2.86 10.69
N SER A 50 15.82 1.67 11.27
CA SER A 50 17.04 0.84 11.28
C SER A 50 16.88 -0.54 10.64
N SER A 51 15.65 -1.04 10.50
CA SER A 51 15.37 -2.38 9.96
C SER A 51 15.34 -2.38 8.43
N ALA A 52 15.97 -3.40 7.83
CA ALA A 52 15.84 -3.68 6.40
C ALA A 52 14.45 -4.18 5.98
N ASN A 53 13.56 -4.46 6.95
CA ASN A 53 12.19 -4.91 6.74
C ASN A 53 11.17 -3.81 7.10
N ALA A 54 11.58 -2.55 7.18
CA ALA A 54 10.70 -1.45 7.59
C ALA A 54 9.46 -1.33 6.70
N GLU A 55 9.59 -1.58 5.40
CA GLU A 55 8.50 -1.57 4.42
C GLU A 55 7.49 -2.71 4.60
N LYS A 56 7.84 -3.74 5.38
CA LYS A 56 6.95 -4.86 5.73
C LYS A 56 6.12 -4.59 6.98
N VAL A 57 6.26 -3.44 7.62
CA VAL A 57 5.55 -3.11 8.85
C VAL A 57 4.53 -2.01 8.60
N THR A 58 3.27 -2.33 8.84
CA THR A 58 2.18 -1.38 8.92
C THR A 58 1.80 -1.19 10.38
N PHE A 59 1.42 0.02 10.79
CA PHE A 59 1.03 0.28 12.18
C PHE A 59 -0.13 1.26 12.31
N ILE A 60 -0.89 1.14 13.40
CA ILE A 60 -2.05 1.97 13.73
C ILE A 60 -1.96 2.42 15.18
N TYR A 61 -2.17 3.70 15.42
CA TYR A 61 -2.34 4.24 16.77
C TYR A 61 -3.82 4.51 17.07
N TYR A 62 -4.33 3.77 18.05
CA TYR A 62 -5.64 4.00 18.64
C TYR A 62 -5.46 4.90 19.86
N HIS A 63 -5.77 6.18 19.71
CA HIS A 63 -5.85 7.08 20.85
C HIS A 63 -7.04 6.69 21.72
N MET A 64 -6.85 6.60 23.03
CA MET A 64 -7.83 6.10 24.01
C MET A 64 -8.26 7.18 25.00
N THR A 65 -9.42 7.02 25.63
CA THR A 65 -9.89 7.88 26.74
C THR A 65 -9.27 7.52 28.09
N PHE A 66 -8.54 6.40 28.17
CA PHE A 66 -7.74 6.05 29.33
C PHE A 66 -6.25 6.28 29.00
N PRO A 67 -5.42 6.80 29.93
CA PRO A 67 -5.77 7.21 31.29
C PRO A 67 -6.40 8.60 31.39
N TYR A 68 -6.43 9.36 30.29
CA TYR A 68 -6.97 10.72 30.26
C TYR A 68 -8.09 10.84 29.23
N SER A 69 -9.29 11.15 29.70
CA SER A 69 -10.49 11.23 28.85
C SER A 69 -10.53 12.47 27.96
N ASP A 70 -9.65 13.44 28.20
CA ASP A 70 -9.54 14.70 27.48
C ASP A 70 -8.50 14.66 26.33
N ASP A 71 -8.13 13.47 25.82
CA ASP A 71 -7.25 13.34 24.66
C ASP A 71 -7.95 13.87 23.39
N PRO A 72 -7.54 15.03 22.82
CA PRO A 72 -8.25 15.65 21.70
C PRO A 72 -8.22 14.80 20.43
N ILE A 73 -7.21 13.94 20.28
CA ILE A 73 -7.08 13.06 19.14
C ILE A 73 -8.12 11.94 19.19
N ASN A 74 -8.42 11.41 20.39
CA ASN A 74 -9.47 10.40 20.58
C ASN A 74 -10.87 10.98 20.32
N GLN A 75 -11.12 12.24 20.68
CA GLN A 75 -12.45 12.88 20.56
C GLN A 75 -13.00 12.89 19.12
N ALA A 76 -12.14 12.80 18.10
CA ALA A 76 -12.55 12.69 16.71
C ALA A 76 -13.31 11.38 16.41
N ASN A 77 -13.03 10.28 17.13
CA ASN A 77 -13.70 8.99 16.95
C ASN A 77 -13.52 8.05 18.15
N THR A 78 -14.21 8.35 19.24
CA THR A 78 -14.17 7.54 20.47
C THR A 78 -14.72 6.13 20.26
N GLY A 79 -15.80 6.00 19.47
CA GLY A 79 -16.55 4.76 19.30
C GLY A 79 -15.76 3.63 18.66
N ASP A 80 -15.05 3.90 17.56
CA ASP A 80 -14.27 2.87 16.89
C ASP A 80 -13.04 2.46 17.72
N ALA A 81 -12.38 3.42 18.37
CA ALA A 81 -11.24 3.16 19.26
C ALA A 81 -11.65 2.29 20.45
N SER A 82 -12.74 2.65 21.14
CA SER A 82 -13.28 1.84 22.24
C SER A 82 -13.77 0.46 21.76
N GLY A 83 -14.41 0.39 20.58
CA GLY A 83 -14.83 -0.88 20.00
C GLY A 83 -13.64 -1.80 19.68
N ARG A 84 -12.53 -1.24 19.18
CA ARG A 84 -11.32 -2.01 18.89
C ARG A 84 -10.61 -2.46 20.17
N ASN A 85 -10.60 -1.63 21.21
CA ASN A 85 -10.14 -2.02 22.54
C ASN A 85 -10.97 -3.19 23.08
N ASN A 86 -12.30 -3.08 23.06
CA ASN A 86 -13.20 -4.14 23.50
C ASN A 86 -13.02 -5.44 22.72
N TYR A 87 -12.66 -5.37 21.44
CA TYR A 87 -12.43 -6.56 20.60
C TYR A 87 -11.24 -7.42 21.07
N TYR A 88 -10.17 -6.79 21.55
CA TYR A 88 -9.02 -7.49 22.14
C TYR A 88 -9.22 -7.83 23.62
N GLY A 89 -10.20 -7.19 24.25
CA GLY A 89 -10.48 -7.24 25.68
C GLY A 89 -10.37 -5.83 26.26
N PRO A 90 -11.33 -5.36 27.08
CA PRO A 90 -11.25 -4.02 27.63
C PRO A 90 -10.02 -3.90 28.53
N PHE A 91 -9.07 -3.04 28.14
CA PHE A 91 -7.89 -2.79 28.94
C PHE A 91 -7.97 -1.48 29.72
N SER A 92 -7.40 -1.50 30.93
CA SER A 92 -7.21 -0.34 31.81
C SER A 92 -5.75 0.09 31.88
N SER A 93 -4.96 -0.19 30.83
CA SER A 93 -3.58 0.27 30.71
C SER A 93 -3.30 0.85 29.33
N THR A 94 -2.35 1.77 29.28
CA THR A 94 -1.91 2.45 28.07
C THR A 94 -0.45 2.86 28.31
N PRO A 95 0.51 2.53 27.42
CA PRO A 95 0.30 1.89 26.13
C PRO A 95 0.05 0.37 26.23
N ILE A 96 -0.64 -0.18 25.24
CA ILE A 96 -0.71 -1.63 24.99
C ILE A 96 -0.48 -1.84 23.50
N THR A 97 0.25 -2.90 23.16
CA THR A 97 0.66 -3.16 21.78
C THR A 97 0.41 -4.60 21.38
N PHE A 98 -0.02 -4.78 20.13
CA PHE A 98 -0.27 -6.07 19.52
C PHE A 98 0.52 -6.17 18.23
N PHE A 99 1.23 -7.29 18.03
CA PHE A 99 1.85 -7.62 16.75
C PHE A 99 1.04 -8.76 16.13
N ASP A 100 0.45 -8.51 14.97
CA ASP A 100 -0.53 -9.37 14.31
C ASP A 100 -1.61 -9.90 15.26
N GLY A 101 -2.12 -9.02 16.12
CA GLY A 101 -3.15 -9.33 17.12
C GLY A 101 -2.70 -10.21 18.29
N THR A 102 -1.40 -10.50 18.43
CA THR A 102 -0.82 -11.10 19.63
C THR A 102 -0.32 -10.01 20.58
N THR A 103 -0.85 -9.96 21.80
CA THR A 103 -0.44 -8.99 22.82
C THR A 103 1.04 -9.10 23.12
N GLN A 104 1.72 -7.95 23.17
CA GLN A 104 3.12 -7.87 23.52
C GLN A 104 3.28 -7.51 24.99
N SER A 105 3.57 -8.52 25.81
CA SER A 105 4.01 -8.36 27.20
C SER A 105 5.51 -8.61 27.27
N GLY A 106 6.32 -7.57 27.42
CA GLY A 106 7.78 -7.71 27.44
C GLY A 106 8.53 -6.38 27.39
N SER A 107 9.85 -6.44 27.47
CA SER A 107 10.71 -5.27 27.33
C SER A 107 10.69 -4.75 25.88
N TYR A 108 10.69 -3.43 25.70
CA TYR A 108 10.84 -2.78 24.39
C TYR A 108 12.08 -3.28 23.62
N SER A 109 13.14 -3.69 24.33
CA SER A 109 14.34 -4.26 23.73
C SER A 109 14.11 -5.57 22.96
N GLN A 110 13.00 -6.28 23.21
CA GLN A 110 12.65 -7.53 22.53
C GLN A 110 11.76 -7.29 21.30
N TRP A 111 11.23 -6.08 21.10
CA TRP A 111 10.23 -5.82 20.06
C TRP A 111 10.78 -6.07 18.66
N ALA A 112 12.04 -5.72 18.37
CA ALA A 112 12.65 -6.01 17.08
C ALA A 112 12.66 -7.52 16.78
N THR A 113 13.03 -8.34 17.77
CA THR A 113 13.02 -9.81 17.65
C THR A 113 11.61 -10.34 17.45
N ASN A 114 10.63 -9.81 18.20
CA ASN A 114 9.24 -10.23 18.11
C ASN A 114 8.60 -9.83 16.78
N ILE A 115 8.95 -8.67 16.22
CA ILE A 115 8.50 -8.25 14.88
C ILE A 115 9.12 -9.19 13.84
N ASN A 116 10.44 -9.38 13.88
CA ASN A 116 11.13 -10.20 12.89
C ASN A 116 10.66 -11.66 12.87
N SER A 117 10.34 -12.25 14.03
CA SER A 117 9.83 -13.63 14.10
C SER A 117 8.48 -13.81 13.41
N ARG A 118 7.70 -12.73 13.23
CA ARG A 118 6.46 -12.77 12.45
C ARG A 118 6.73 -12.81 10.94
N LEU A 119 7.81 -12.18 10.46
CA LEU A 119 8.16 -12.19 9.03
C LEU A 119 8.47 -13.60 8.51
N ASP A 120 8.95 -14.49 9.39
CA ASP A 120 9.21 -15.89 9.05
C ASP A 120 7.93 -16.73 8.88
N VAL A 121 6.77 -16.21 9.32
CA VAL A 121 5.48 -16.87 9.21
C VAL A 121 4.78 -16.45 7.91
N LYS A 122 4.65 -17.36 6.96
CA LYS A 122 3.95 -17.09 5.70
C LYS A 122 2.49 -16.69 5.90
N ALA A 123 2.02 -15.73 5.11
CA ALA A 123 0.64 -15.28 5.11
C ALA A 123 -0.23 -16.24 4.27
N PRO A 124 -1.43 -16.62 4.72
CA PRO A 124 -2.35 -17.44 3.92
C PRO A 124 -3.10 -16.63 2.85
N VAL A 125 -2.92 -15.30 2.82
CA VAL A 125 -3.61 -14.40 1.90
C VAL A 125 -2.68 -13.27 1.47
N ASN A 126 -2.71 -12.93 0.19
CA ASN A 126 -2.13 -11.72 -0.35
C ASN A 126 -3.23 -10.66 -0.51
N ILE A 127 -2.88 -9.39 -0.28
CA ILE A 127 -3.76 -8.25 -0.45
C ILE A 127 -3.10 -7.32 -1.47
N LEU A 128 -3.81 -6.96 -2.53
CA LEU A 128 -3.40 -5.90 -3.43
C LEU A 128 -4.37 -4.72 -3.29
N LEU A 129 -3.85 -3.59 -2.83
CA LEU A 129 -4.64 -2.37 -2.67
C LEU A 129 -4.60 -1.50 -3.92
N SER A 130 -5.77 -0.98 -4.25
CA SER A 130 -5.96 0.10 -5.18
C SER A 130 -7.10 0.99 -4.69
N GLY A 131 -7.27 2.15 -5.28
CA GLY A 131 -8.41 2.97 -4.93
C GLY A 131 -8.56 4.19 -5.81
N SER A 132 -9.68 4.85 -5.62
CA SER A 132 -10.07 6.03 -6.37
C SER A 132 -10.64 7.11 -5.47
N ARG A 133 -10.60 8.36 -5.95
CA ARG A 133 -11.13 9.53 -5.27
C ARG A 133 -11.88 10.42 -6.24
N GLU A 134 -13.07 10.85 -5.85
CA GLU A 134 -13.96 11.75 -6.60
C GLU A 134 -14.55 12.76 -5.60
N GLY A 135 -14.18 14.04 -5.72
CA GLY A 135 -14.58 15.06 -4.76
C GLY A 135 -14.13 14.73 -3.32
N SER A 136 -15.09 14.57 -2.40
CA SER A 136 -14.85 14.11 -1.02
C SER A 136 -14.92 12.59 -0.86
N THR A 137 -15.39 11.87 -1.86
CA THR A 137 -15.58 10.42 -1.80
C THR A 137 -14.30 9.70 -2.16
N VAL A 138 -13.92 8.72 -1.35
CA VAL A 138 -12.84 7.79 -1.61
C VAL A 138 -13.38 6.37 -1.62
N THR A 139 -12.96 5.58 -2.60
CA THR A 139 -13.23 4.14 -2.67
C THR A 139 -11.91 3.38 -2.63
N ILE A 140 -11.76 2.48 -1.65
CA ILE A 140 -10.63 1.58 -1.53
C ILE A 140 -11.05 0.19 -1.94
N LYS A 141 -10.23 -0.45 -2.76
CA LYS A 141 -10.41 -1.79 -3.29
C LYS A 141 -9.27 -2.67 -2.82
N ALA A 142 -9.60 -3.81 -2.25
CA ALA A 142 -8.69 -4.88 -1.87
C ALA A 142 -8.96 -6.10 -2.75
N ASP A 143 -8.01 -6.45 -3.61
CA ASP A 143 -7.99 -7.72 -4.32
C ASP A 143 -7.27 -8.75 -3.47
N LEU A 144 -7.95 -9.86 -3.19
CA LEU A 144 -7.51 -10.87 -2.22
C LEU A 144 -7.22 -12.17 -2.95
N GLU A 145 -6.05 -12.75 -2.66
CA GLU A 145 -5.62 -14.03 -3.20
C GLU A 145 -5.26 -14.96 -2.04
N PHE A 146 -6.05 -16.01 -1.83
CA PHE A 146 -5.80 -16.99 -0.76
C PHE A 146 -4.92 -18.14 -1.24
N SER A 147 -4.06 -18.63 -0.36
CA SER A 147 -3.24 -19.81 -0.62
C SER A 147 -4.12 -21.06 -0.72
N SER A 148 -3.65 -22.04 -1.50
CA SER A 148 -4.37 -23.30 -1.69
C SER A 148 -4.56 -24.02 -0.35
N GLY A 149 -5.81 -24.41 -0.04
CA GLY A 149 -6.12 -25.15 1.18
C GLY A 149 -6.31 -24.28 2.43
N PHE A 150 -6.23 -22.95 2.30
CA PHE A 150 -6.62 -22.07 3.41
C PHE A 150 -8.10 -22.26 3.75
N ASN A 151 -8.38 -22.42 5.04
CA ASN A 151 -9.74 -22.45 5.57
C ASN A 151 -10.07 -21.06 6.13
N LEU A 152 -11.06 -20.38 5.52
CA LEU A 152 -11.50 -19.06 5.97
C LEU A 152 -11.89 -19.05 7.45
N GLY A 153 -12.54 -20.11 7.94
CA GLY A 153 -13.03 -20.19 9.32
C GLY A 153 -13.75 -18.90 9.74
N SER A 154 -13.14 -18.18 10.68
CA SER A 154 -13.65 -16.93 11.24
C SER A 154 -12.92 -15.68 10.71
N ALA A 155 -12.42 -15.73 9.48
CA ALA A 155 -11.71 -14.63 8.83
C ALA A 155 -12.63 -13.41 8.60
N VAL A 156 -12.13 -12.26 8.99
CA VAL A 156 -12.76 -10.95 8.81
C VAL A 156 -11.78 -10.00 8.12
N ILE A 157 -12.31 -9.08 7.31
CA ILE A 157 -11.55 -7.99 6.70
C ILE A 157 -11.87 -6.66 7.40
N HIS A 158 -10.86 -5.81 7.51
CA HIS A 158 -10.98 -4.45 8.03
C HIS A 158 -10.55 -3.43 7.00
N PHE A 159 -11.31 -2.34 6.86
CA PHE A 159 -10.93 -1.15 6.09
C PHE A 159 -10.89 0.05 7.02
N ILE A 160 -9.78 0.78 7.02
CA ILE A 160 -9.48 1.80 8.04
C ILE A 160 -8.92 3.03 7.36
N VAL A 161 -9.33 4.21 7.82
CA VAL A 161 -8.67 5.47 7.51
C VAL A 161 -7.79 5.87 8.69
N VAL A 162 -6.52 6.11 8.39
CA VAL A 162 -5.54 6.63 9.34
C VAL A 162 -5.04 8.00 8.89
N GLU A 163 -4.58 8.82 9.84
CA GLU A 163 -4.04 10.16 9.56
C GLU A 163 -2.77 10.43 10.36
N ASP A 164 -1.80 11.08 9.72
CA ASP A 164 -0.70 11.74 10.43
C ASP A 164 -1.19 13.09 11.00
N VAL A 165 -1.29 13.16 12.32
CA VAL A 165 -1.82 14.31 13.07
C VAL A 165 -0.70 15.04 13.80
N THR A 166 -0.53 16.32 13.51
CA THR A 166 0.35 17.21 14.28
C THR A 166 -0.42 17.79 15.46
N TYR A 167 -0.06 17.38 16.66
CA TYR A 167 -0.63 17.86 17.93
C TYR A 167 0.43 17.72 19.02
N ALA A 168 0.67 18.79 19.78
CA ALA A 168 1.64 18.78 20.87
C ALA A 168 1.06 18.07 22.11
N GLY A 169 1.26 16.76 22.20
CA GLY A 169 0.85 15.96 23.34
C GLY A 169 1.59 16.34 24.63
N ARG A 170 0.91 16.24 25.77
CA ARG A 170 1.53 16.48 27.10
C ARG A 170 2.65 15.48 27.43
N ASN A 171 2.70 14.37 26.69
CA ASN A 171 3.76 13.36 26.78
C ASN A 171 4.99 13.65 25.89
N GLY A 172 5.02 14.78 25.17
CA GLY A 172 6.14 15.21 24.34
C GLY A 172 6.12 14.68 22.90
N ILE A 173 5.12 13.89 22.51
CA ILE A 173 4.91 13.51 21.11
C ILE A 173 4.19 14.65 20.41
N ASN A 174 4.78 15.17 19.33
CA ASN A 174 4.20 16.27 18.54
C ASN A 174 3.56 15.81 17.22
N ASN A 175 4.02 14.67 16.70
CA ASN A 175 3.54 14.09 15.45
C ASN A 175 3.05 12.69 15.74
N HIS A 176 1.74 12.53 15.70
CA HIS A 176 1.06 11.26 15.89
C HIS A 176 0.82 10.65 14.52
N LYS A 177 1.66 9.67 14.15
CA LYS A 177 1.56 9.00 12.85
C LYS A 177 0.40 8.00 12.84
N ASN A 178 -0.19 7.72 11.68
CA ASN A 178 -1.18 6.65 11.47
C ASN A 178 -2.25 6.57 12.58
N VAL A 179 -2.75 7.71 13.04
CA VAL A 179 -3.85 7.77 14.02
C VAL A 179 -5.09 7.23 13.38
N MET A 180 -5.75 6.25 14.01
CA MET A 180 -7.04 5.77 13.53
C MET A 180 -8.07 6.89 13.57
N ARG A 181 -8.57 7.26 12.38
CA ARG A 181 -9.66 8.24 12.23
C ARG A 181 -11.00 7.57 12.04
N LYS A 182 -11.05 6.46 11.30
CA LYS A 182 -12.29 5.71 11.09
C LYS A 182 -12.03 4.25 10.75
N MET A 183 -12.72 3.34 11.42
CA MET A 183 -12.92 1.99 10.93
C MET A 183 -14.11 2.05 9.95
N ILE A 184 -13.85 1.96 8.64
CA ILE A 184 -14.91 1.97 7.61
C ILE A 184 -15.76 0.70 7.74
N THR A 185 -15.10 -0.42 8.00
CA THR A 185 -15.72 -1.61 8.59
C THR A 185 -15.93 -1.42 10.09
N SER A 186 -16.75 -2.22 10.75
CA SER A 186 -16.85 -2.16 12.22
C SER A 186 -15.51 -2.51 12.90
N PRO A 187 -15.34 -2.21 14.21
CA PRO A 187 -14.15 -2.61 14.97
C PRO A 187 -13.89 -4.12 15.03
N THR A 188 -14.91 -4.93 14.77
CA THR A 188 -14.83 -6.41 14.71
C THR A 188 -14.64 -6.95 13.29
N GLY A 189 -14.61 -6.08 12.29
CA GLY A 189 -14.43 -6.43 10.89
C GLY A 189 -15.72 -6.96 10.23
N GLU A 190 -15.59 -7.28 8.95
CA GLU A 190 -16.64 -7.87 8.12
C GLU A 190 -16.24 -9.28 7.69
N SER A 191 -17.14 -10.25 7.81
CA SER A 191 -16.85 -11.65 7.50
C SER A 191 -16.50 -11.86 6.03
N ILE A 192 -15.48 -12.68 5.79
CA ILE A 192 -15.14 -13.17 4.45
C ILE A 192 -15.83 -14.51 4.22
N THR A 193 -16.60 -14.63 3.12
CA THR A 193 -17.50 -15.78 2.90
C THR A 193 -17.04 -16.74 1.80
N THR A 194 -16.07 -16.36 0.96
CA THR A 194 -15.61 -17.17 -0.19
C THR A 194 -14.08 -17.28 -0.28
N VAL A 195 -13.58 -18.47 -0.63
CA VAL A 195 -12.15 -18.70 -0.91
C VAL A 195 -11.87 -18.52 -2.41
N GLY A 196 -10.65 -18.11 -2.74
CA GLY A 196 -10.21 -17.83 -4.12
C GLY A 196 -10.00 -16.33 -4.37
N PHE A 197 -9.82 -15.95 -5.64
CA PHE A 197 -9.71 -14.54 -6.01
C PHE A 197 -11.02 -13.82 -5.72
N GLN A 198 -10.97 -12.81 -4.85
CA GLN A 198 -12.13 -11.99 -4.53
C GLN A 198 -11.73 -10.52 -4.38
N THR A 199 -12.69 -9.65 -4.64
CA THR A 199 -12.52 -8.21 -4.45
C THR A 199 -13.45 -7.76 -3.32
N ALA A 200 -12.89 -7.09 -2.32
CA ALA A 200 -13.66 -6.31 -1.35
C ALA A 200 -13.43 -4.82 -1.61
N ASN A 201 -14.46 -3.98 -1.49
CA ASN A 201 -14.29 -2.54 -1.57
C ASN A 201 -15.18 -1.82 -0.56
N LYS A 202 -14.71 -0.66 -0.12
CA LYS A 202 -15.46 0.27 0.73
C LYS A 202 -15.28 1.70 0.26
N SER A 203 -16.35 2.47 0.41
CA SER A 203 -16.37 3.89 0.09
C SER A 203 -16.63 4.71 1.34
N ILE A 204 -16.00 5.87 1.44
CA ILE A 204 -16.18 6.83 2.53
C ILE A 204 -16.21 8.25 1.96
N SER A 205 -17.11 9.10 2.49
CA SER A 205 -17.02 10.55 2.29
C SER A 205 -16.12 11.14 3.37
N LEU A 206 -15.00 11.72 2.98
CA LEU A 206 -14.03 12.30 3.89
C LEU A 206 -14.53 13.64 4.46
N PRO A 207 -14.53 13.83 5.79
CA PRO A 207 -14.82 15.13 6.40
C PRO A 207 -13.83 16.22 5.95
N GLU A 208 -14.30 17.45 5.80
CA GLU A 208 -13.44 18.59 5.42
C GLU A 208 -12.40 18.95 6.47
N SER A 209 -12.66 18.61 7.74
CA SER A 209 -11.74 18.87 8.86
C SER A 209 -10.51 17.98 8.87
N TRP A 210 -10.44 16.97 8.00
CA TRP A 210 -9.31 16.04 7.94
C TRP A 210 -8.31 16.52 6.89
N ASN A 211 -7.03 16.46 7.21
CA ASN A 211 -6.00 16.81 6.24
C ASN A 211 -5.80 15.65 5.27
N LYS A 212 -6.46 15.72 4.11
CA LYS A 212 -6.44 14.67 3.09
C LYS A 212 -5.03 14.23 2.68
N ASN A 213 -4.07 15.16 2.64
CA ASN A 213 -2.69 14.85 2.25
C ASN A 213 -1.94 13.98 3.27
N ASN A 214 -2.45 13.92 4.50
CA ASN A 214 -1.91 13.12 5.60
C ASN A 214 -2.69 11.82 5.81
N LEU A 215 -3.67 11.51 4.95
CA LEU A 215 -4.48 10.31 5.07
C LEU A 215 -3.85 9.13 4.34
N SER A 216 -3.95 7.97 4.98
CA SER A 216 -3.70 6.67 4.35
C SER A 216 -4.83 5.71 4.68
N PHE A 217 -4.97 4.68 3.85
CA PHE A 217 -6.02 3.68 3.97
C PHE A 217 -5.37 2.33 4.19
N LEU A 218 -5.79 1.67 5.26
CA LEU A 218 -5.20 0.42 5.69
C LEU A 218 -6.25 -0.68 5.60
N VAL A 219 -5.85 -1.81 5.05
CA VAL A 219 -6.65 -3.02 5.00
C VAL A 219 -5.89 -4.17 5.65
N PHE A 220 -6.57 -4.92 6.51
CA PHE A 220 -6.00 -6.15 7.04
C PHE A 220 -7.05 -7.25 7.14
N ILE A 221 -6.58 -8.50 7.11
CA ILE A 221 -7.41 -9.68 7.32
C ILE A 221 -6.99 -10.33 8.63
N GLN A 222 -7.98 -10.66 9.46
CA GLN A 222 -7.77 -11.20 10.80
C GLN A 222 -8.69 -12.38 11.06
N ASN A 223 -8.25 -13.33 11.88
CA ASN A 223 -9.13 -14.32 12.47
C ASN A 223 -9.88 -13.71 13.66
N SER A 224 -11.20 -13.66 13.61
CA SER A 224 -12.00 -12.99 14.67
C SER A 224 -11.99 -13.72 16.01
N VAL A 225 -11.60 -15.00 16.04
CA VAL A 225 -11.53 -15.84 17.24
C VAL A 225 -10.12 -15.82 17.83
N THR A 226 -9.11 -16.24 17.06
CA THR A 226 -7.70 -16.31 17.55
C THR A 226 -7.04 -14.94 17.62
N LYS A 227 -7.65 -13.92 17.00
CA LYS A 227 -7.13 -12.56 16.85
C LYS A 227 -5.89 -12.47 15.97
N GLU A 228 -5.41 -13.56 15.39
CA GLU A 228 -4.25 -13.50 14.49
C GLU A 228 -4.57 -12.65 13.26
N VAL A 229 -3.76 -11.64 13.00
CA VAL A 229 -3.77 -10.93 11.71
C VAL A 229 -2.97 -11.75 10.70
N TYR A 230 -3.58 -12.04 9.56
CA TYR A 230 -2.98 -12.86 8.51
C TYR A 230 -2.12 -12.04 7.54
N GLN A 231 -2.58 -10.84 7.20
CA GLN A 231 -1.92 -9.93 6.26
C GLN A 231 -2.42 -8.51 6.47
N SER A 232 -1.57 -7.52 6.18
CA SER A 232 -1.93 -6.10 6.18
C SER A 232 -1.29 -5.34 5.02
N GLU A 233 -1.99 -4.33 4.53
CA GLU A 233 -1.51 -3.42 3.49
C GLU A 233 -1.99 -2.01 3.76
N ILE A 234 -1.25 -1.01 3.27
CA ILE A 234 -1.57 0.40 3.39
C ILE A 234 -1.35 1.12 2.07
N ILE A 235 -2.22 2.08 1.75
CA ILE A 235 -2.12 2.93 0.57
C ILE A 235 -2.39 4.39 0.92
N ASP A 236 -1.51 5.29 0.51
CA ASP A 236 -1.66 6.72 0.77
C ASP A 236 -2.76 7.35 -0.08
N TYR A 237 -3.46 8.35 0.47
CA TYR A 237 -4.49 9.10 -0.26
C TYR A 237 -3.96 9.71 -1.56
N ASN A 238 -2.71 10.15 -1.56
CA ASN A 238 -2.07 10.78 -2.72
C ASN A 238 -1.78 9.78 -3.86
N SER A 239 -1.78 8.47 -3.55
CA SER A 239 -1.58 7.38 -4.49
C SER A 239 -2.88 6.95 -5.19
N LEU A 240 -4.04 7.46 -4.75
CA LEU A 240 -5.34 7.08 -5.29
C LEU A 240 -5.65 7.76 -6.63
N VAL A 241 -6.29 7.00 -7.52
CA VAL A 241 -6.70 7.46 -8.85
C VAL A 241 -7.83 8.47 -8.73
N VAL A 242 -7.70 9.64 -9.35
CA VAL A 242 -8.81 10.61 -9.38
C VAL A 242 -9.85 10.16 -10.41
N THR A 243 -11.07 9.86 -9.98
CA THR A 243 -12.22 9.48 -10.82
C THR A 243 -13.28 10.59 -10.79
N GLY A 244 -14.16 10.65 -11.79
CA GLY A 244 -15.30 11.59 -11.74
C GLY A 244 -15.03 13.04 -12.11
N ILE A 245 -14.09 13.29 -13.02
CA ILE A 245 -14.02 14.58 -13.69
C ILE A 245 -15.19 14.66 -14.69
N THR A 246 -16.36 15.07 -14.21
CA THR A 246 -17.37 15.72 -15.05
C THR A 246 -17.15 17.23 -14.95
N ASN A 247 -16.37 17.77 -15.89
CA ASN A 247 -16.24 19.21 -16.16
C ASN A 247 -15.97 20.14 -14.96
N GLU A 248 -14.85 19.95 -14.27
CA GLU A 248 -14.04 21.11 -13.87
C GLU A 248 -12.60 20.90 -14.35
N SER A 249 -12.32 21.49 -15.50
CA SER A 249 -10.98 21.74 -16.04
C SER A 249 -10.07 20.51 -16.20
N LEU A 250 -10.35 19.71 -17.24
CA LEU A 250 -9.26 19.44 -18.18
C LEU A 250 -8.85 20.80 -18.75
N SER A 251 -8.09 21.58 -17.99
CA SER A 251 -7.34 22.64 -18.61
C SER A 251 -6.44 21.92 -19.59
N PRO A 252 -6.51 22.23 -20.90
CA PRO A 252 -5.53 21.72 -21.85
C PRO A 252 -4.10 22.06 -21.44
N ASN A 253 -3.88 22.90 -20.40
CA ASN A 253 -2.63 23.52 -19.96
C ASN A 253 -1.73 22.72 -18.99
N ARG A 254 -1.99 21.45 -18.62
CA ARG A 254 -1.08 20.73 -17.70
C ARG A 254 -0.04 19.89 -18.46
N PHE A 255 1.24 20.20 -18.32
CA PHE A 255 2.31 19.29 -18.74
C PHE A 255 2.35 18.05 -17.85
N ASP A 256 2.13 16.85 -18.39
CA ASP A 256 2.10 15.62 -17.60
C ASP A 256 2.55 14.39 -18.42
N LEU A 257 3.20 13.43 -17.75
CA LEU A 257 3.62 12.15 -18.32
C LEU A 257 3.12 11.06 -17.37
N PHE A 258 2.31 10.12 -17.86
CA PHE A 258 1.72 9.06 -17.06
C PHE A 258 2.62 7.83 -16.99
N GLN A 259 2.43 6.99 -15.96
CA GLN A 259 3.13 5.71 -15.89
C GLN A 259 2.68 4.80 -17.04
N ASN A 260 3.63 4.25 -17.80
CA ASN A 260 3.33 3.30 -18.86
C ASN A 260 2.57 2.08 -18.32
N TYR A 261 1.59 1.58 -19.07
CA TYR A 261 0.80 0.41 -18.71
C TYR A 261 0.69 -0.60 -19.86
N PRO A 262 0.96 -1.89 -19.61
CA PRO A 262 1.45 -2.48 -18.35
C PRO A 262 2.89 -2.04 -17.99
N ASN A 263 3.28 -2.16 -16.71
CA ASN A 263 4.66 -2.04 -16.23
C ASN A 263 4.86 -2.91 -14.96
N PRO A 264 5.69 -3.96 -14.97
CA PRO A 264 6.54 -4.40 -16.07
C PRO A 264 5.76 -4.85 -17.32
N PHE A 265 6.39 -4.83 -18.50
CA PHE A 265 5.73 -5.19 -19.77
C PHE A 265 6.52 -6.19 -20.62
N ASN A 266 5.78 -6.93 -21.46
CA ASN A 266 6.32 -7.87 -22.45
C ASN A 266 5.37 -8.05 -23.65
N PRO A 267 5.78 -7.79 -24.90
CA PRO A 267 6.81 -6.84 -25.31
C PRO A 267 6.28 -5.41 -25.44
N SER A 268 4.97 -5.18 -25.22
CA SER A 268 4.32 -3.88 -25.49
C SER A 268 3.75 -3.19 -24.26
N THR A 269 3.78 -1.86 -24.26
CA THR A 269 3.20 -0.98 -23.24
C THR A 269 2.65 0.28 -23.89
N THR A 270 1.69 0.94 -23.24
CA THR A 270 1.16 2.24 -23.68
C THR A 270 1.70 3.33 -22.76
N ILE A 271 2.26 4.39 -23.36
CA ILE A 271 2.70 5.60 -22.67
C ILE A 271 1.67 6.69 -22.97
N GLU A 272 1.11 7.30 -21.93
CA GLU A 272 0.17 8.41 -22.05
C GLU A 272 0.82 9.70 -21.55
N TYR A 273 0.49 10.84 -22.16
CA TYR A 273 0.96 12.16 -21.72
C TYR A 273 -0.02 13.28 -22.11
N ASN A 274 0.13 14.46 -21.50
CA ASN A 274 -0.66 15.66 -21.81
C ASN A 274 0.25 16.81 -22.26
N VAL A 275 -0.15 17.44 -23.36
CA VAL A 275 0.52 18.58 -23.99
C VAL A 275 -0.23 19.86 -23.58
N PRO A 276 0.41 20.82 -22.89
CA PRO A 276 -0.23 21.99 -22.32
C PRO A 276 -0.65 23.04 -23.37
N SER A 277 0.12 23.15 -24.45
CA SER A 277 0.04 24.20 -25.45
C SER A 277 0.61 23.67 -26.77
N SER A 278 0.32 24.31 -27.91
CA SER A 278 0.82 23.78 -29.19
C SER A 278 2.33 23.97 -29.35
N GLU A 279 3.09 22.92 -29.05
CA GLU A 279 4.55 22.95 -28.97
C GLU A 279 5.18 21.71 -29.62
N LEU A 280 6.50 21.77 -29.80
CA LEU A 280 7.29 20.61 -30.23
C LEU A 280 7.38 19.62 -29.07
N VAL A 281 6.89 18.41 -29.29
CA VAL A 281 6.88 17.32 -28.30
C VAL A 281 7.87 16.26 -28.72
N SER A 282 8.74 15.85 -27.79
CA SER A 282 9.65 14.72 -27.96
C SER A 282 9.43 13.70 -26.83
N LEU A 283 9.16 12.44 -27.19
CA LEU A 283 9.08 11.32 -26.26
C LEU A 283 10.13 10.29 -26.65
N SER A 284 11.14 10.09 -25.79
CA SER A 284 12.28 9.22 -26.09
C SER A 284 12.55 8.25 -24.95
N ILE A 285 13.11 7.08 -25.29
CA ILE A 285 13.48 6.01 -24.36
C ILE A 285 15.00 5.98 -24.21
N TYR A 286 15.45 5.77 -22.98
CA TYR A 286 16.85 5.76 -22.57
C TYR A 286 17.20 4.48 -21.79
N ASP A 287 18.45 4.05 -21.88
CA ASP A 287 19.01 3.03 -21.01
C ASP A 287 19.36 3.58 -19.62
N VAL A 288 19.90 2.72 -18.75
CA VAL A 288 20.33 3.10 -17.39
C VAL A 288 21.54 4.05 -17.35
N LEU A 289 22.28 4.18 -18.46
CA LEU A 289 23.40 5.10 -18.60
C LEU A 289 22.96 6.46 -19.17
N GLY A 290 21.66 6.62 -19.49
CA GLY A 290 21.11 7.82 -20.09
C GLY A 290 21.37 7.92 -21.60
N VAL A 291 21.75 6.83 -22.26
CA VAL A 291 21.91 6.80 -23.72
C VAL A 291 20.52 6.67 -24.36
N GLU A 292 20.22 7.54 -25.32
CA GLU A 292 18.96 7.46 -26.07
C GLU A 292 18.94 6.21 -26.95
N ILE A 293 17.90 5.41 -26.78
CA ILE A 293 17.68 4.16 -27.51
C ILE A 293 16.78 4.41 -28.73
N VAL A 294 15.65 5.09 -28.52
CA VAL A 294 14.66 5.35 -29.56
C VAL A 294 13.81 6.55 -29.20
N THR A 295 13.48 7.37 -30.19
CA THR A 295 12.50 8.43 -30.10
C THR A 295 11.18 7.95 -30.68
N LEU A 296 10.12 7.95 -29.86
CA LEU A 296 8.78 7.50 -30.23
C LEU A 296 7.93 8.60 -30.85
N VAL A 297 8.14 9.85 -30.41
CA VAL A 297 7.46 11.05 -30.89
C VAL A 297 8.48 12.16 -31.00
N ASN A 298 8.44 12.92 -32.09
CA ASN A 298 9.23 14.14 -32.29
C ASN A 298 8.52 15.05 -33.30
N GLU A 299 7.41 15.65 -32.88
CA GLU A 299 6.56 16.43 -33.78
C GLU A 299 5.85 17.56 -33.02
N LYS A 300 5.33 18.54 -33.76
CA LYS A 300 4.50 19.57 -33.17
C LYS A 300 3.10 19.02 -32.90
N GLN A 301 2.67 19.06 -31.65
CA GLN A 301 1.34 18.60 -31.25
C GLN A 301 0.49 19.78 -30.76
N ALA A 302 -0.83 19.64 -30.86
CA ALA A 302 -1.75 20.61 -30.27
C ALA A 302 -1.90 20.34 -28.77
N ALA A 303 -2.49 21.27 -28.03
CA ALA A 303 -2.83 20.99 -26.63
C ALA A 303 -3.81 19.81 -26.55
N GLY A 304 -3.52 18.82 -25.71
CA GLY A 304 -4.33 17.60 -25.61
C GLY A 304 -3.62 16.40 -25.00
N LYS A 305 -4.38 15.31 -24.84
CA LYS A 305 -3.88 14.02 -24.36
C LYS A 305 -3.50 13.12 -25.52
N TYR A 306 -2.36 12.46 -25.39
CA TYR A 306 -1.80 11.57 -26.40
C TYR A 306 -1.47 10.21 -25.78
N LYS A 307 -1.56 9.16 -26.61
CA LYS A 307 -1.19 7.79 -26.27
C LYS A 307 -0.24 7.26 -27.32
N VAL A 308 0.83 6.64 -26.89
CA VAL A 308 1.86 6.05 -27.75
C VAL A 308 2.06 4.61 -27.35
N LEU A 309 1.85 3.70 -28.31
CA LEU A 309 2.17 2.29 -28.13
C LEU A 309 3.68 2.09 -28.33
N PHE A 310 4.36 1.56 -27.32
CA PHE A 310 5.75 1.16 -27.40
C PHE A 310 5.87 -0.36 -27.43
N ASN A 311 6.59 -0.90 -28.40
CA ASN A 311 6.93 -2.32 -28.50
C ASN A 311 8.45 -2.49 -28.45
N SER A 312 8.96 -3.18 -27.43
CA SER A 312 10.39 -3.36 -27.19
C SER A 312 11.10 -4.19 -28.27
N LEU A 313 10.37 -4.89 -29.13
CA LEU A 313 10.92 -5.64 -30.28
C LEU A 313 11.14 -4.77 -31.51
N SER A 314 10.55 -3.57 -31.56
CA SER A 314 10.52 -2.71 -32.76
C SER A 314 11.58 -1.60 -32.75
N VAL A 315 12.62 -1.73 -31.91
CA VAL A 315 13.69 -0.74 -31.78
C VAL A 315 14.69 -0.87 -32.95
N SER A 316 15.15 0.28 -33.46
CA SER A 316 16.11 0.40 -34.57
C SER A 316 17.36 -0.46 -34.34
N GLY A 317 17.71 -1.29 -35.34
CA GLY A 317 18.85 -2.23 -35.27
C GLY A 317 18.46 -3.72 -35.26
N GLY A 318 17.16 -4.05 -35.31
CA GLY A 318 16.65 -5.41 -35.53
C GLY A 318 16.77 -6.35 -34.32
N LYS A 319 17.28 -5.87 -33.18
CA LYS A 319 17.37 -6.60 -31.91
C LYS A 319 16.52 -5.87 -30.88
N GLY A 320 15.45 -6.51 -30.42
CA GLY A 320 14.60 -5.95 -29.36
C GLY A 320 15.34 -5.77 -28.04
N LEU A 321 14.81 -4.91 -27.16
CA LEU A 321 15.43 -4.60 -25.87
C LEU A 321 15.41 -5.82 -24.92
N PRO A 322 16.50 -6.12 -24.19
CA PRO A 322 16.51 -7.16 -23.18
C PRO A 322 15.61 -6.83 -21.97
N SER A 323 15.38 -7.83 -21.11
CA SER A 323 14.78 -7.58 -19.79
C SER A 323 15.66 -6.63 -19.00
N GLY A 324 15.04 -5.67 -18.30
CA GLY A 324 15.80 -4.66 -17.57
C GLY A 324 15.01 -3.40 -17.29
N ILE A 325 15.69 -2.44 -16.65
CA ILE A 325 15.16 -1.12 -16.34
C ILE A 325 15.52 -0.15 -17.47
N TYR A 326 14.53 0.65 -17.85
CA TYR A 326 14.66 1.71 -18.85
C TYR A 326 13.96 2.96 -18.35
N PHE A 327 14.25 4.09 -19.01
CA PHE A 327 13.60 5.36 -18.73
C PHE A 327 12.95 5.88 -20.00
N TYR A 328 11.82 6.58 -19.86
CA TYR A 328 11.23 7.36 -20.94
C TYR A 328 11.07 8.78 -20.47
N LYS A 329 11.41 9.71 -21.35
CA LYS A 329 11.44 11.14 -21.09
C LYS A 329 10.58 11.85 -22.11
N LEU A 330 9.67 12.68 -21.59
CA LEU A 330 8.87 13.60 -22.39
C LEU A 330 9.49 14.99 -22.27
N ASN A 331 9.75 15.62 -23.42
CA ASN A 331 10.17 17.02 -23.53
C ASN A 331 9.09 17.80 -24.29
N ILE A 332 8.69 18.96 -23.77
CA ILE A 332 7.79 19.91 -24.42
C ILE A 332 8.36 21.32 -24.17
N GLY A 333 8.87 21.95 -25.22
CA GLY A 333 9.63 23.20 -25.07
C GLY A 333 10.82 23.01 -24.11
N ASP A 334 10.88 23.83 -23.05
CA ASP A 334 11.92 23.77 -22.02
C ASP A 334 11.60 22.82 -20.85
N LEU A 335 10.40 22.22 -20.84
CA LEU A 335 9.95 21.34 -19.76
C LEU A 335 10.28 19.88 -20.07
N SER A 336 10.69 19.13 -19.04
CA SER A 336 10.88 17.69 -19.17
C SER A 336 10.43 16.88 -17.94
N ILE A 337 9.83 15.72 -18.18
CA ILE A 337 9.49 14.72 -17.15
C ILE A 337 10.05 13.36 -17.59
N THR A 338 10.68 12.65 -16.65
CA THR A 338 11.20 11.30 -16.88
C THR A 338 10.50 10.30 -15.96
N LYS A 339 10.16 9.13 -16.49
CA LYS A 339 9.64 7.99 -15.72
C LYS A 339 10.40 6.71 -16.03
N LYS A 340 10.34 5.76 -15.09
CA LYS A 340 10.98 4.45 -15.17
C LYS A 340 10.01 3.41 -15.72
N MET A 341 10.49 2.50 -16.54
CA MET A 341 9.77 1.30 -17.00
C MET A 341 10.64 0.04 -16.87
N SER A 342 9.99 -1.11 -16.77
CA SER A 342 10.64 -2.42 -16.64
C SER A 342 10.19 -3.35 -17.75
N ILE A 343 11.14 -3.95 -18.46
CA ILE A 343 10.89 -4.99 -19.47
C ILE A 343 11.14 -6.34 -18.82
N VAL A 344 10.23 -7.29 -19.03
CA VAL A 344 10.42 -8.70 -18.68
C VAL A 344 10.25 -9.51 -19.96
N LYS A 345 11.09 -10.51 -20.18
CA LYS A 345 10.99 -11.46 -21.30
C LYS A 345 10.78 -12.86 -20.80
#